data_AF-A0A0L0RYT5-F1
#
_entry.id   AF-A0A0L0RYT5-F1
#
_cell.length_a   1.000
_cell.length_b   1.000
_cell.length_c   1.000
_cell.angle_alpha   90.00
_cell.angle_beta   90.00
_cell.angle_gamma   90.00
#
_symmetry.space_group_name_H-M   'P 1'
#
loop_
_entity.id
_entity.type
_entity.pdbx_description
1 polymer ?
#
loop_
_entity_poly.entity_id
_entity_poly.type
_entity_poly.pdbx_seq_one_letter_code
_entity_poly.pdbx_strand_id
1 'polypeptide(L)'
;MQRRDARLRKEYLYKKAHEQQEQATFEKKQQVKAALEYGMIITHFPYGPTAYFTLHNVVLRHDIADKGTVSEAYPHLIFHNFNTKLGERAKNILKHLFPVPKEDSKRVMTFANTDDHISFRHHVYYPTGPKSAEIAEVGPRFEARLYEIRLGTVDMKDADVEWALRPYHRTARKRELL
;
A
#
# COMPACT_ATOMS: atom_id res chain seq x y z
N MET A 1 -30.03 29.56 47.70
CA MET A 1 -29.03 28.47 47.58
C MET A 1 -29.19 27.71 46.25
N GLN A 2 -30.39 27.23 45.91
CA GLN A 2 -30.67 26.40 44.71
C GLN A 2 -30.28 26.98 43.33
N ARG A 3 -30.28 28.31 43.15
CA ARG A 3 -29.90 28.94 41.86
C ARG A 3 -28.40 28.86 41.56
N ARG A 4 -27.54 28.88 42.60
CA ARG A 4 -26.08 28.77 42.46
C ARG A 4 -25.69 27.35 42.06
N ASP A 5 -26.36 26.37 42.66
CA ASP A 5 -26.16 24.95 42.39
C ASP A 5 -26.62 24.57 40.97
N ALA A 6 -27.74 25.14 40.51
CA ALA A 6 -28.21 24.97 39.14
C ALA A 6 -27.23 25.55 38.10
N ARG A 7 -26.61 26.69 38.37
CA ARG A 7 -25.58 27.30 37.50
C ARG A 7 -24.33 26.43 37.43
N LEU A 8 -23.82 25.98 38.59
CA LEU A 8 -22.64 25.12 38.67
C LEU A 8 -22.87 23.78 37.95
N ARG A 9 -24.07 23.21 38.08
CA ARG A 9 -24.45 21.99 37.36
C ARG A 9 -24.49 22.19 35.85
N LYS A 10 -25.03 23.31 35.37
CA LYS A 10 -25.08 23.65 33.93
C LYS A 10 -23.67 23.83 33.36
N GLU A 11 -22.79 24.51 34.08
CA GLU A 11 -21.38 24.69 33.70
C GLU A 11 -20.62 23.36 33.68
N TYR A 12 -20.84 22.50 34.66
CA TYR A 12 -20.23 21.16 34.70
C TYR A 12 -20.69 20.29 33.53
N LEU A 13 -21.99 20.26 33.24
CA LEU A 13 -22.55 19.48 32.12
C LEU A 13 -22.02 19.99 30.78
N TYR A 14 -21.91 21.31 30.61
CA TYR A 14 -21.35 21.90 29.39
C TYR A 14 -19.87 21.54 29.21
N LYS A 15 -19.05 21.68 30.27
CA LYS A 15 -17.64 21.29 30.24
C LYS A 15 -17.46 19.81 29.94
N LYS A 16 -18.25 18.94 30.56
CA LYS A 16 -18.21 17.49 30.34
C LYS A 16 -18.63 17.09 28.93
N ALA A 17 -19.64 17.75 28.36
CA ALA A 17 -20.06 17.48 26.98
C ALA A 17 -18.97 17.90 25.97
N HIS A 18 -18.31 19.04 26.19
CA HIS A 18 -17.22 19.51 25.35
C HIS A 18 -16.02 18.57 25.43
N GLU A 19 -15.64 18.15 26.64
CA GLU A 19 -14.54 17.21 26.88
C GLU A 19 -14.83 15.83 26.26
N GLN A 20 -16.07 15.33 26.34
CA GLN A 20 -16.49 14.11 25.65
C GLN A 20 -16.46 14.24 24.14
N GLN A 21 -16.83 15.41 23.59
CA GLN A 21 -16.77 15.66 22.15
C GLN A 21 -15.32 15.76 21.66
N GLU A 22 -14.43 16.38 22.43
CA GLU A 22 -12.99 16.44 22.15
C GLU A 22 -12.33 15.06 22.24
N GLN A 23 -12.69 14.25 23.24
CA GLN A 23 -12.24 12.86 23.37
C GLN A 23 -12.74 11.98 22.21
N ALA A 24 -14.02 12.07 21.84
CA ALA A 24 -14.56 11.33 20.69
C ALA A 24 -13.90 11.76 19.37
N THR A 25 -13.53 13.03 19.24
CA THR A 25 -12.81 13.55 18.07
C THR A 25 -11.34 13.10 18.07
N PHE A 26 -10.70 13.05 19.24
CA PHE A 26 -9.32 12.56 19.42
C PHE A 26 -9.22 11.06 19.13
N GLU A 27 -10.21 10.26 19.55
CA GLU A 27 -10.30 8.83 19.30
C GLU A 27 -10.56 8.55 17.81
N LYS A 28 -11.47 9.30 17.16
CA LYS A 28 -11.65 9.26 15.69
C LYS A 28 -10.37 9.64 14.95
N LYS A 29 -9.61 10.64 15.42
CA LYS A 29 -8.32 11.05 14.81
C LYS A 29 -7.22 9.99 15.01
N GLN A 30 -7.16 9.33 16.16
CA GLN A 30 -6.22 8.21 16.37
C GLN A 30 -6.61 6.98 15.54
N GLN A 31 -7.90 6.68 15.41
CA GLN A 31 -8.40 5.63 14.52
C GLN A 31 -8.08 5.95 13.04
N VAL A 32 -8.18 7.22 12.62
CA VAL A 32 -7.77 7.67 11.27
C VAL A 32 -6.24 7.68 11.09
N LYS A 33 -5.46 7.93 12.15
CA LYS A 33 -3.98 7.91 12.15
C LYS A 33 -3.40 6.49 12.13
N ALA A 34 -4.07 5.51 12.73
CA ALA A 34 -3.78 4.08 12.56
C ALA A 34 -4.33 3.53 11.22
N ALA A 35 -5.37 4.16 10.67
CA ALA A 35 -5.86 3.91 9.31
C ALA A 35 -5.00 4.60 8.22
N LEU A 36 -4.05 5.46 8.58
CA LEU A 36 -3.05 6.07 7.69
C LEU A 36 -1.83 5.14 7.60
N GLU A 37 -2.05 4.06 6.84
CA GLU A 37 -1.12 3.36 5.96
C GLU A 37 0.17 2.77 6.55
N TYR A 38 0.31 1.44 6.42
CA TYR A 38 1.64 0.85 6.30
C TYR A 38 2.31 1.45 5.07
N GLY A 39 3.39 2.20 5.27
CA GLY A 39 4.24 2.68 4.20
C GLY A 39 5.22 1.60 3.78
N MET A 40 5.29 1.30 2.48
CA MET A 40 6.35 0.47 1.91
C MET A 40 7.31 1.38 1.16
N ILE A 41 8.58 1.32 1.54
CA ILE A 41 9.66 2.10 0.92
C ILE A 41 10.61 1.12 0.26
N ILE A 42 10.82 1.30 -1.05
CA ILE A 42 11.73 0.47 -1.84
C ILE A 42 12.87 1.37 -2.30
N THR A 43 14.08 1.07 -1.85
CA THR A 43 15.30 1.79 -2.22
C THR A 43 16.24 0.87 -2.98
N HIS A 44 16.68 1.28 -4.17
CA HIS A 44 17.71 0.56 -4.92
C HIS A 44 19.10 1.10 -4.57
N PHE A 45 20.02 0.22 -4.19
CA PHE A 45 21.42 0.56 -3.91
C PHE A 45 22.30 0.33 -5.14
N PRO A 46 23.48 0.98 -5.25
CA PRO A 46 24.08 1.94 -4.29
C PRO A 46 23.58 3.40 -4.44
N TYR A 47 23.15 3.81 -5.64
CA TYR A 47 22.68 5.17 -5.96
C TYR A 47 21.37 5.15 -6.76
N GLY A 48 20.53 4.14 -6.52
CA GLY A 48 19.27 3.96 -7.23
C GLY A 48 18.15 4.81 -6.64
N PRO A 49 16.97 4.80 -7.30
CA PRO A 49 15.83 5.57 -6.84
C PRO A 49 15.20 4.95 -5.59
N THR A 50 14.50 5.79 -4.82
CA THR A 50 13.62 5.38 -3.73
C THR A 50 12.17 5.63 -4.13
N ALA A 51 11.36 4.58 -4.13
CA ALA A 51 9.93 4.64 -4.37
C ALA A 51 9.17 4.44 -3.06
N TYR A 52 8.23 5.34 -2.81
CA TYR A 52 7.38 5.31 -1.63
C TYR A 52 5.96 4.94 -2.02
N PHE A 53 5.46 3.90 -1.35
CA PHE A 53 4.13 3.36 -1.55
C PHE A 53 3.36 3.44 -0.25
N THR A 54 2.08 3.75 -0.38
CA THR A 54 1.13 3.51 0.69
C THR A 54 0.43 2.18 0.45
N LEU A 55 0.22 1.41 1.52
CA LEU A 55 -0.45 0.13 1.45
C LEU A 55 -1.89 0.22 1.97
N HIS A 56 -2.80 -0.33 1.18
CA HIS A 56 -4.20 -0.51 1.49
C HIS A 56 -4.56 -2.00 1.46
N ASN A 57 -5.64 -2.36 2.13
CA ASN A 57 -6.25 -3.70 2.06
C ASN A 57 -5.23 -4.84 2.31
N VAL A 58 -4.35 -4.64 3.30
CA VAL A 58 -3.28 -5.59 3.62
C VAL A 58 -3.87 -6.80 4.35
N VAL A 59 -3.72 -7.97 3.75
CA VAL A 59 -3.98 -9.28 4.37
C VAL A 59 -2.66 -9.99 4.51
N LEU A 60 -2.28 -10.29 5.76
CA LEU A 60 -1.02 -10.98 6.04
C LEU A 60 -1.17 -12.46 5.72
N ARG A 61 -0.08 -13.11 5.31
CA ARG A 61 -0.06 -14.55 5.05
C ARG A 61 -0.52 -15.38 6.26
N HIS A 62 -0.21 -14.93 7.47
CA HIS A 62 -0.59 -15.63 8.69
C HIS A 62 -2.10 -15.69 8.91
N ASP A 63 -2.87 -14.83 8.24
CA ASP A 63 -4.32 -14.75 8.36
C ASP A 63 -5.04 -15.51 7.24
N ILE A 64 -4.31 -16.02 6.24
CA ILE A 64 -4.86 -16.78 5.11
C ILE A 64 -5.02 -18.25 5.50
N ALA A 65 -6.17 -18.85 5.16
CA ALA A 65 -6.45 -20.27 5.33
C ALA A 65 -5.62 -21.12 4.34
N ASP A 66 -5.30 -22.37 4.69
CA ASP A 66 -4.41 -23.26 3.92
C ASP A 66 -2.97 -22.73 3.75
N LYS A 67 -2.24 -22.75 4.87
CA LYS A 67 -0.81 -22.42 4.93
C LYS A 67 0.05 -23.54 4.35
N GLY A 68 0.04 -23.68 3.03
CA GLY A 68 1.04 -24.46 2.32
C GLY A 68 2.46 -23.91 2.55
N THR A 69 3.48 -24.74 2.36
CA THR A 69 4.87 -24.27 2.33
C THR A 69 5.10 -23.41 1.09
N VAL A 70 5.73 -22.25 1.26
CA VAL A 70 6.05 -21.37 0.14
C VAL A 70 7.30 -21.89 -0.54
N SER A 71 7.24 -22.14 -1.85
CA SER A 71 8.43 -22.44 -2.64
C SER A 71 9.35 -21.22 -2.68
N GLU A 72 10.64 -21.43 -2.44
CA GLU A 72 11.68 -20.39 -2.56
C GLU A 72 12.17 -20.21 -4.00
N ALA A 73 11.57 -20.93 -4.96
CA ALA A 73 11.86 -20.74 -6.37
C ALA A 73 11.64 -19.28 -6.81
N TYR A 74 12.44 -18.86 -7.79
CA TYR A 74 12.36 -17.52 -8.37
C TYR A 74 11.02 -17.34 -9.09
N PRO A 75 10.22 -16.31 -8.74
CA PRO A 75 8.87 -16.17 -9.26
C PRO A 75 8.85 -15.59 -10.68
N HIS A 76 7.91 -16.01 -11.51
CA HIS A 76 7.50 -15.24 -12.66
C HIS A 76 6.75 -13.99 -12.23
N LEU A 77 7.02 -12.87 -12.89
CA LEU A 77 6.38 -11.59 -12.60
C LEU A 77 5.41 -11.23 -13.72
N ILE A 78 4.19 -10.88 -13.35
CA ILE A 78 3.17 -10.36 -14.27
C ILE A 78 2.92 -8.90 -13.92
N PHE A 79 3.08 -8.01 -14.90
CA PHE A 79 2.74 -6.60 -14.79
C PHE A 79 1.60 -6.28 -15.76
N HIS A 80 0.45 -5.88 -15.23
CA HIS A 80 -0.73 -5.55 -16.01
C HIS A 80 -1.04 -4.05 -15.91
N ASN A 81 -1.28 -3.41 -17.06
CA ASN A 81 -1.72 -2.01 -17.19
C ASN A 81 -0.74 -0.95 -16.63
N PHE A 82 0.57 -1.10 -16.90
CA PHE A 82 1.61 -0.10 -16.62
C PHE A 82 2.04 0.54 -17.94
N ASN A 83 1.17 1.36 -18.53
CA ASN A 83 1.32 1.84 -19.91
C ASN A 83 1.96 3.22 -19.98
N THR A 84 1.98 3.97 -18.89
CA THR A 84 2.58 5.31 -18.85
C THR A 84 4.09 5.24 -18.60
N LYS A 85 4.81 6.35 -18.86
CA LYS A 85 6.25 6.43 -18.54
C LYS A 85 6.53 6.26 -17.04
N LEU A 86 5.66 6.79 -16.19
CA LEU A 86 5.76 6.60 -14.73
C LEU A 86 5.44 5.15 -14.34
N GLY A 87 4.47 4.53 -15.02
CA GLY A 87 4.16 3.12 -14.89
C GLY A 87 5.34 2.23 -15.25
N GLU A 88 6.00 2.47 -16.39
CA GLU A 88 7.23 1.77 -16.77
C GLU A 88 8.34 1.97 -15.74
N ARG A 89 8.49 3.18 -15.20
CA ARG A 89 9.45 3.48 -14.12
C ARG A 89 9.15 2.67 -12.86
N ALA A 90 7.91 2.68 -12.39
CA ALA A 90 7.48 1.91 -11.21
C ALA A 90 7.63 0.39 -11.45
N LYS A 91 7.25 -0.09 -12.64
CA LYS A 91 7.44 -1.48 -13.08
C LYS A 91 8.91 -1.88 -13.03
N ASN A 92 9.82 -1.04 -13.51
CA ASN A 92 11.26 -1.34 -13.45
C ASN A 92 11.76 -1.43 -12.00
N ILE A 93 11.36 -0.49 -11.14
CA ILE A 93 11.70 -0.52 -9.70
C ILE A 93 11.21 -1.82 -9.05
N LEU A 94 9.98 -2.25 -9.32
CA LEU A 94 9.40 -3.46 -8.74
C LEU A 94 9.99 -4.75 -9.34
N LYS A 95 10.26 -4.76 -10.65
CA LYS A 95 10.81 -5.91 -11.38
C LYS A 95 12.19 -6.29 -10.85
N HIS A 96 13.04 -5.31 -10.59
CA HIS A 96 14.43 -5.53 -10.17
C HIS A 96 14.59 -5.92 -8.69
N LEU A 97 13.49 -6.10 -7.96
CA LEU A 97 13.52 -6.72 -6.63
C LEU A 97 13.65 -8.24 -6.68
N PHE A 98 13.37 -8.84 -7.84
CA PHE A 98 13.34 -10.28 -8.00
C PHE A 98 14.39 -10.75 -9.02
N PRO A 99 15.00 -11.91 -8.78
CA PRO A 99 15.88 -12.55 -9.74
C PRO A 99 15.10 -13.09 -10.94
N VAL A 100 15.81 -13.36 -12.04
CA VAL A 100 15.23 -13.92 -13.26
C VAL A 100 14.76 -15.36 -12.99
N PRO A 101 13.49 -15.68 -13.23
CA PRO A 101 12.96 -17.03 -13.01
C PRO A 101 13.45 -18.01 -14.06
N LYS A 102 13.47 -19.30 -13.68
CA LYS A 102 13.59 -20.40 -14.64
C LYS A 102 12.24 -20.64 -15.32
N GLU A 103 12.24 -21.21 -16.52
CA GLU A 103 11.02 -21.48 -17.31
C GLU A 103 10.07 -22.47 -16.64
N ASP A 104 10.57 -23.33 -15.75
CA ASP A 104 9.81 -24.35 -15.02
C ASP A 104 9.25 -23.85 -13.68
N SER A 105 9.44 -22.57 -13.35
CA SER A 105 8.99 -22.02 -12.08
C SER A 105 7.47 -21.94 -12.02
N LYS A 106 6.88 -22.58 -11.01
CA LYS A 106 5.42 -22.58 -10.78
C LYS A 106 4.93 -21.40 -9.96
N ARG A 107 5.86 -20.58 -9.45
CA ARG A 107 5.56 -19.45 -8.57
C ARG A 107 5.36 -18.19 -9.40
N VAL A 108 4.27 -17.48 -9.16
CA VAL A 108 3.89 -16.28 -9.92
C VAL A 108 3.50 -15.16 -8.97
N MET A 109 4.05 -13.98 -9.20
CA MET A 109 3.65 -12.75 -8.54
C MET A 109 3.05 -11.79 -9.55
N THR A 110 1.86 -11.30 -9.24
CA THR A 110 1.11 -10.42 -10.12
C THR A 110 1.04 -9.03 -9.51
N PHE A 111 1.43 -8.04 -10.31
CA PHE A 111 1.22 -6.62 -10.08
C PHE A 111 0.24 -6.12 -11.13
N ALA A 112 -1.01 -5.89 -10.73
CA ALA A 112 -2.05 -5.40 -11.62
C ALA A 112 -2.43 -3.97 -11.23
N ASN A 113 -2.30 -3.04 -12.17
CA ASN A 113 -2.66 -1.65 -11.94
C ASN A 113 -4.11 -1.39 -12.36
N THR A 114 -4.91 -0.86 -11.43
CA THR A 114 -6.27 -0.37 -11.66
C THR A 114 -6.42 0.96 -10.93
N ASP A 115 -6.77 2.05 -11.63
CA ASP A 115 -6.95 3.39 -11.05
C ASP A 115 -5.79 3.85 -10.14
N ASP A 116 -4.54 3.67 -10.60
CA ASP A 116 -3.30 3.94 -9.86
C ASP A 116 -3.10 3.15 -8.56
N HIS A 117 -3.90 2.09 -8.34
CA HIS A 117 -3.72 1.14 -7.26
C HIS A 117 -3.11 -0.15 -7.82
N ILE A 118 -1.90 -0.45 -7.36
CA ILE A 118 -1.17 -1.65 -7.74
C ILE A 118 -1.61 -2.79 -6.84
N SER A 119 -2.49 -3.65 -7.34
CA SER A 119 -2.89 -4.87 -6.67
C SER A 119 -1.76 -5.91 -6.75
N PHE A 120 -1.22 -6.27 -5.60
CA PHE A 120 -0.25 -7.36 -5.49
C PHE A 120 -0.94 -8.66 -5.08
N ARG A 121 -0.64 -9.75 -5.80
CA ARG A 121 -1.06 -11.11 -5.44
C ARG A 121 0.08 -12.09 -5.70
N HIS A 122 0.15 -13.12 -4.86
CA HIS A 122 1.20 -14.13 -4.93
C HIS A 122 0.59 -15.53 -4.97
N HIS A 123 0.75 -16.19 -6.11
CA HIS A 123 0.15 -17.48 -6.41
C HIS A 123 1.21 -18.52 -6.77
N VAL A 124 0.84 -19.78 -6.60
CA VAL A 124 1.48 -20.92 -7.24
C VAL A 124 0.45 -21.54 -8.16
N TYR A 125 0.85 -21.84 -9.39
CA TYR A 125 -0.05 -22.50 -10.34
C TYR A 125 0.35 -23.97 -10.55
N TYR A 126 -0.67 -24.80 -10.78
CA TYR A 126 -0.54 -26.21 -11.09
C TYR A 126 -1.18 -26.45 -12.46
N PRO A 127 -0.41 -26.81 -13.49
CA PRO A 127 -0.99 -27.14 -14.78
C PRO A 127 -1.72 -28.49 -14.68
N THR A 128 -3.05 -28.47 -14.73
CA THR A 128 -3.90 -29.68 -14.72
C THR A 128 -4.08 -30.24 -16.14
N GLY A 129 -3.85 -29.42 -17.18
CA GLY A 129 -3.90 -29.85 -18.57
C GLY A 129 -3.30 -28.83 -19.56
N PRO A 130 -3.46 -29.03 -20.88
CA PRO A 130 -2.83 -28.16 -21.90
C PRO A 130 -3.37 -26.72 -21.95
N LYS A 131 -4.61 -26.50 -21.47
CA LYS A 131 -5.30 -25.19 -21.50
C LYS A 131 -5.87 -24.76 -20.15
N SER A 132 -5.62 -25.54 -19.10
CA SER A 132 -6.16 -25.29 -17.77
C SER A 132 -5.04 -25.35 -16.73
N ALA A 133 -5.06 -24.36 -15.84
CA ALA A 133 -4.18 -24.30 -14.70
C ALA A 133 -5.00 -23.94 -13.47
N GLU A 134 -4.77 -24.66 -12.39
CA GLU A 134 -5.29 -24.33 -11.07
C GLU A 134 -4.32 -23.37 -10.38
N ILE A 135 -4.85 -22.42 -9.62
CA ILE A 135 -4.04 -21.45 -8.88
C ILE A 135 -4.35 -21.57 -7.40
N ALA A 136 -3.30 -21.61 -6.59
CA ALA A 136 -3.38 -21.55 -5.14
C ALA A 136 -2.70 -20.28 -4.67
N GLU A 137 -3.33 -19.57 -3.73
CA GLU A 137 -2.75 -18.36 -3.16
C GLU A 137 -1.86 -18.70 -1.96
N VAL A 138 -0.68 -18.07 -1.90
CA VAL A 138 0.36 -18.45 -0.94
C VAL A 138 0.93 -17.25 -0.16
N GLY A 139 0.85 -16.04 -0.70
CA GLY A 139 1.43 -14.84 -0.09
C GLY A 139 0.41 -13.82 0.42
N PRO A 140 0.88 -12.69 0.97
CA PRO A 140 0.00 -11.61 1.40
C PRO A 140 -0.71 -10.95 0.23
N ARG A 141 -1.85 -10.32 0.52
CA ARG A 141 -2.59 -9.45 -0.40
C ARG A 141 -2.39 -8.02 0.05
N PHE A 142 -2.18 -7.12 -0.89
CA PHE A 142 -2.29 -5.70 -0.62
C PHE A 142 -2.51 -4.94 -1.92
N GLU A 143 -2.94 -3.69 -1.77
CA GLU A 143 -2.97 -2.70 -2.82
C GLU A 143 -1.96 -1.62 -2.46
N ALA A 144 -1.01 -1.37 -3.34
CA ALA A 144 0.01 -0.35 -3.15
C ALA A 144 -0.29 0.84 -4.03
N ARG A 145 -0.26 2.05 -3.47
CA ARG A 145 -0.37 3.28 -4.24
C ARG A 145 0.95 4.04 -4.17
N LEU A 146 1.54 4.30 -5.33
CA LEU A 146 2.75 5.09 -5.42
C LEU A 146 2.42 6.56 -5.10
N TYR A 147 3.17 7.16 -4.17
CA TYR A 147 2.99 8.59 -3.85
C TYR A 147 4.26 9.42 -4.07
N GLU A 148 5.44 8.83 -4.15
CA GLU A 148 6.68 9.58 -4.37
C GLU A 148 7.78 8.69 -4.96
N ILE A 149 8.59 9.24 -5.87
CA ILE A 149 9.85 8.67 -6.36
C ILE A 149 10.94 9.73 -6.22
N ARG A 150 12.05 9.37 -5.57
CA ARG A 150 13.26 10.19 -5.43
C ARG A 150 14.44 9.56 -6.14
N LEU A 151 15.33 10.39 -6.68
CA LEU A 151 16.58 10.01 -7.34
C LEU A 151 17.73 9.91 -6.32
N GLY A 152 17.56 9.08 -5.31
CA GLY A 152 18.58 8.84 -4.30
C GLY A 152 18.14 7.79 -3.30
N THR A 153 19.06 7.40 -2.42
CA THR A 153 18.76 6.43 -1.36
C THR A 153 17.93 7.07 -0.24
N VAL A 154 17.32 6.24 0.60
CA VAL A 154 16.50 6.70 1.74
C VAL A 154 17.24 7.65 2.69
N ASP A 155 18.57 7.53 2.79
CA ASP A 155 19.40 8.38 3.66
C ASP A 155 19.64 9.77 3.06
N MET A 156 19.56 9.90 1.74
CA MET A 156 19.76 11.16 1.02
C MET A 156 18.51 12.03 1.10
N LYS A 157 18.42 12.86 2.15
CA LYS A 157 17.26 13.74 2.39
C LYS A 157 17.07 14.79 1.30
N ASP A 158 18.16 15.27 0.71
CA ASP A 158 18.18 16.32 -0.31
C ASP A 158 18.17 15.75 -1.74
N ALA A 159 17.82 14.47 -1.92
CA ALA A 159 17.70 13.87 -3.24
C ALA A 159 16.55 14.49 -4.05
N ASP A 160 16.79 14.65 -5.35
CA ASP A 160 15.80 15.22 -6.27
C ASP A 160 14.54 14.34 -6.34
N VAL A 161 13.38 14.99 -6.30
CA VAL A 161 12.08 14.33 -6.45
C VAL A 161 11.78 14.17 -7.94
N GLU A 162 11.88 12.93 -8.44
CA GLU A 162 11.52 12.59 -9.82
C GLU A 162 10.01 12.79 -10.04
N TRP A 163 9.21 12.31 -9.10
CA TRP A 163 7.76 12.41 -9.16
C TRP A 163 7.15 12.37 -7.76
N ALA A 164 6.05 13.09 -7.56
CA ALA A 164 5.27 12.97 -6.34
C ALA A 164 3.79 13.24 -6.60
N LEU A 165 2.94 12.52 -5.86
CA LEU A 165 1.50 12.66 -5.90
C LEU A 165 1.10 14.03 -5.35
N ARG A 166 0.24 14.74 -6.09
CA ARG A 166 -0.26 16.07 -5.72
C ARG A 166 -1.79 16.04 -5.60
N PRO A 167 -2.34 15.56 -4.48
CA PRO A 167 -3.78 15.29 -4.35
C PRO A 167 -4.64 16.57 -4.34
N TYR A 168 -4.08 17.70 -3.91
CA TYR A 168 -4.81 18.97 -3.80
C TYR A 168 -4.87 19.77 -5.12
N HIS A 169 -4.41 19.21 -6.25
CA HIS A 169 -4.60 19.84 -7.56
C HIS A 169 -6.01 19.59 -8.10
N ARG A 170 -6.61 20.61 -8.73
CA ARG A 170 -7.98 20.58 -9.24
C ARG A 170 -8.28 19.39 -10.17
N THR A 171 -7.30 18.97 -10.97
CA THR A 171 -7.44 17.85 -11.92
C THR A 171 -6.85 16.54 -11.42
N ALA A 172 -6.39 16.46 -10.16
CA ALA A 172 -5.68 15.29 -9.64
C ALA A 172 -6.50 14.00 -9.76
N ARG A 173 -7.82 14.07 -9.52
CA ARG A 173 -8.73 12.90 -9.57
C ARG A 173 -9.11 12.45 -10.99
N LYS A 174 -8.71 13.19 -12.02
CA LYS A 174 -9.08 12.91 -13.42
C LYS A 174 -7.95 12.28 -14.24
N ARG A 175 -6.77 12.10 -13.64
CA ARG A 175 -5.57 11.63 -14.32
C ARG A 175 -5.27 10.22 -13.85
N GLU A 176 -5.04 9.33 -14.81
CA GLU A 176 -4.35 8.06 -14.59
C GLU A 176 -2.85 8.32 -14.73
N LEU A 177 -2.06 7.82 -13.78
CA LEU A 177 -0.66 8.14 -13.61
C LEU A 177 0.26 6.96 -13.93
N LEU A 178 -0.18 5.72 -13.73
CA LEU A 178 0.59 4.48 -13.92
C LEU A 178 0.21 3.76 -15.22
#